data_AF-A0A4R9R648-F1
#
_entry.id   AF-A0A4R9R648-F1
#
_cell.length_a   1.000
_cell.length_b   1.000
_cell.length_c   1.000
_cell.angle_alpha   90.00
_cell.angle_beta   90.00
_cell.angle_gamma   90.00
#
_symmetry.space_group_name_H-M   'P 1'
#
loop_
_entity.id
_entity.type
_entity.pdbx_description
1 polymer ?
#
loop_
_entity_poly.entity_id
_entity_poly.type
_entity_poly.pdbx_seq_one_letter_code
_entity_poly.pdbx_strand_id
1 'polypeptide(L)'
;MRFAVVRSSAPGCEPNCPEWISAEGTIETGTPTLFRRLLKTLGGRQLPIVVNSPGGNVDAALQLGRMIRKSKLDIAVGTTEFSGCSPQMKNCRDDDSKAAPYAGVAYDSGAMCNSACPLMFAGGVRRVVGEWAFLGVHQITTTYHREKLLYRTTYKVVNGKKKVLSTKIVSRRNAGSYKTYEMSKAVEKRLSGYLKEMGVDQDVLDVMKATPASDIRQIGPDDMLEMKLVTSLDSLDLMTGKTICQHGPVPTNCREIPTNGNARPAEVASVEVKPASAQPTGAALPSRSEQEMRFVLVRGTNPLCNPDCPEWIAAEGTIVAATPDRLRELLDTVGGRRLPIVVNSPGGDIQGALAAGRLIRERRLDVAVARTDFLDCDPGAAGCIVKDGPHDGLTVDAGAECDAACAVMVAGGARRLVGADAHFRVHSMGMEEKVRAYLEEMAIGPGLFAAMQSAQYAKHKELSQDELAKFGLTTGRQSVDALTGATICKSSSKPDNCRVLPSANAEAEAPAKL
;
A
#
# COMPACT_ATOMS: atom_id res chain seq x y z
N MET A 1 -8.40 -3.52 1.59
CA MET A 1 -8.23 -4.97 1.83
C MET A 1 -9.50 -5.65 1.35
N ARG A 2 -9.33 -6.67 0.50
CA ARG A 2 -10.42 -7.46 -0.07
C ARG A 2 -10.53 -8.79 0.63
N PHE A 3 -11.73 -9.37 0.62
CA PHE A 3 -11.97 -10.71 1.16
C PHE A 3 -12.65 -11.60 0.13
N ALA A 4 -12.22 -12.84 0.02
CA ALA A 4 -12.82 -13.85 -0.85
C ALA A 4 -12.76 -15.24 -0.21
N VAL A 5 -13.83 -16.04 -0.37
CA VAL A 5 -13.78 -17.47 -0.02
C VAL A 5 -13.14 -18.21 -1.17
N VAL A 6 -12.10 -18.98 -0.88
CA VAL A 6 -11.33 -19.70 -1.89
C VAL A 6 -11.32 -21.19 -1.53
N ARG A 7 -11.60 -22.04 -2.52
CA ARG A 7 -11.43 -23.50 -2.45
C ARG A 7 -10.08 -23.88 -3.05
N SER A 8 -9.39 -24.85 -2.46
CA SER A 8 -8.15 -25.36 -3.03
C SER A 8 -8.36 -25.90 -4.45
N SER A 9 -7.54 -25.43 -5.39
CA SER A 9 -7.40 -25.98 -6.74
C SER A 9 -6.22 -26.96 -6.86
N ALA A 10 -5.56 -27.28 -5.75
CA ALA A 10 -4.40 -28.16 -5.74
C ALA A 10 -4.77 -29.59 -6.18
N PRO A 11 -4.02 -30.20 -7.12
CA PRO A 11 -4.30 -31.56 -7.58
C PRO A 11 -4.26 -32.58 -6.43
N GLY A 12 -5.33 -33.34 -6.27
CA GLY A 12 -5.44 -34.46 -5.32
C GLY A 12 -6.30 -34.21 -4.07
N CYS A 13 -6.95 -33.05 -3.93
CA CYS A 13 -7.89 -32.82 -2.82
C CYS A 13 -9.35 -33.18 -3.13
N GLU A 14 -9.75 -33.21 -4.41
CA GLU A 14 -11.15 -33.53 -4.75
C GLU A 14 -11.51 -34.98 -4.38
N PRO A 15 -12.76 -35.25 -3.94
CA PRO A 15 -13.91 -34.33 -3.89
C PRO A 15 -13.98 -33.42 -2.65
N ASN A 16 -13.08 -33.60 -1.68
CA ASN A 16 -13.10 -32.90 -0.39
C ASN A 16 -11.89 -31.98 -0.21
N CYS A 17 -11.99 -30.75 -0.72
CA CYS A 17 -10.91 -29.77 -0.66
C CYS A 17 -11.07 -28.77 0.49
N PRO A 18 -9.96 -28.23 1.01
CA PRO A 18 -10.00 -27.18 2.02
C PRO A 18 -10.43 -25.84 1.40
N GLU A 19 -11.13 -25.06 2.19
CA GLU A 19 -11.52 -23.67 1.90
C GLU A 19 -10.88 -22.71 2.91
N TRP A 20 -10.65 -21.47 2.50
CA TRP A 20 -10.15 -20.40 3.36
C TRP A 20 -10.69 -19.03 2.93
N ILE A 21 -10.45 -18.02 3.77
CA ILE A 21 -10.70 -16.62 3.44
C ILE A 21 -9.38 -15.99 3.00
N SER A 22 -9.24 -15.61 1.74
CA SER A 22 -8.18 -14.70 1.30
C SER A 22 -8.47 -13.29 1.83
N ALA A 23 -7.50 -12.66 2.49
CA ALA A 23 -7.60 -11.31 3.05
C ALA A 23 -6.39 -10.46 2.61
N GLU A 24 -6.53 -9.71 1.51
CA GLU A 24 -5.36 -9.10 0.85
C GLU A 24 -5.48 -7.59 0.62
N GLY A 25 -4.37 -6.87 0.82
CA GLY A 25 -4.21 -5.43 0.60
C GLY A 25 -4.34 -4.58 1.87
N THR A 26 -4.42 -3.26 1.71
CA THR A 26 -4.39 -2.25 2.80
C THR A 26 -5.61 -2.31 3.70
N ILE A 27 -5.44 -2.25 5.02
CA ILE A 27 -6.54 -2.16 5.99
C ILE A 27 -7.09 -0.74 5.97
N GLU A 28 -8.32 -0.57 5.49
CA GLU A 28 -8.99 0.73 5.40
C GLU A 28 -10.10 0.84 6.45
N THR A 29 -10.60 2.06 6.67
CA THR A 29 -11.71 2.32 7.61
C THR A 29 -12.97 1.51 7.29
N GLY A 30 -13.22 1.21 6.00
CA GLY A 30 -14.34 0.39 5.53
C GLY A 30 -14.14 -1.13 5.64
N THR A 31 -12.89 -1.60 5.82
CA THR A 31 -12.55 -3.04 5.80
C THR A 31 -13.33 -3.89 6.82
N PRO A 32 -13.56 -3.46 8.09
CA PRO A 32 -14.36 -4.23 9.05
C PRO A 32 -15.80 -4.48 8.59
N THR A 33 -16.38 -3.58 7.80
CA THR A 33 -17.74 -3.76 7.25
C THR A 33 -17.76 -4.84 6.18
N LEU A 34 -16.75 -4.87 5.30
CA LEU A 34 -16.61 -5.91 4.28
C LEU A 34 -16.43 -7.29 4.92
N PHE A 35 -15.56 -7.39 5.91
CA PHE A 35 -15.33 -8.64 6.64
C PHE A 35 -16.60 -9.13 7.34
N ARG A 36 -17.34 -8.23 8.02
CA ARG A 36 -18.62 -8.56 8.65
C ARG A 36 -19.64 -9.11 7.65
N ARG A 37 -19.71 -8.54 6.44
CA ARG A 37 -20.62 -9.02 5.39
C ARG A 37 -20.24 -10.43 4.95
N LEU A 38 -18.95 -10.69 4.74
CA LEU A 38 -18.46 -12.03 4.41
C LEU A 38 -18.78 -13.05 5.51
N LEU A 39 -18.50 -12.74 6.79
CA LEU A 39 -18.80 -13.67 7.88
C LEU A 39 -20.29 -14.04 7.96
N LYS A 40 -21.18 -13.13 7.56
CA LYS A 40 -22.63 -13.43 7.48
C LYS A 40 -22.94 -14.41 6.36
N THR A 41 -22.27 -14.34 5.20
CA THR A 41 -22.49 -15.30 4.11
C THR A 41 -21.97 -16.69 4.44
N LEU A 42 -20.97 -16.79 5.32
CA LEU A 42 -20.44 -18.07 5.79
C LEU A 42 -21.36 -18.82 6.75
N GLY A 43 -22.40 -18.19 7.31
CA GLY A 43 -23.39 -18.88 8.13
C GLY A 43 -22.82 -19.59 9.37
N GLY A 44 -21.71 -19.10 9.93
CA GLY A 44 -21.05 -19.70 11.09
C GLY A 44 -19.93 -20.70 10.76
N ARG A 45 -19.66 -20.98 9.48
CA ARG A 45 -18.49 -21.77 9.06
C ARG A 45 -17.19 -21.10 9.50
N GLN A 46 -16.30 -21.88 10.10
CA GLN A 46 -14.98 -21.45 10.54
C GLN A 46 -13.97 -21.78 9.45
N LEU A 47 -13.61 -20.76 8.67
CA LEU A 47 -12.58 -20.85 7.64
C LEU A 47 -11.34 -20.11 8.12
N PRO A 48 -10.13 -20.68 7.97
CA PRO A 48 -8.89 -19.97 8.27
C PRO A 48 -8.75 -18.76 7.34
N ILE A 49 -8.04 -17.75 7.81
CA ILE A 49 -7.74 -16.53 7.05
C ILE A 49 -6.30 -16.63 6.54
N VAL A 50 -6.11 -16.40 5.25
CA VAL A 50 -4.79 -16.22 4.64
C VAL A 50 -4.62 -14.74 4.35
N VAL A 51 -3.72 -14.07 5.08
CA VAL A 51 -3.54 -12.62 5.02
C VAL A 51 -2.23 -12.23 4.32
N ASN A 52 -2.34 -11.27 3.40
CA ASN A 52 -1.20 -10.52 2.87
C ASN A 52 -1.52 -9.02 2.88
N SER A 53 -0.91 -8.26 3.79
CA SER A 53 -1.27 -6.87 4.02
C SER A 53 -0.08 -6.00 4.44
N PRO A 54 0.10 -4.83 3.83
CA PRO A 54 1.07 -3.82 4.28
C PRO A 54 0.61 -3.08 5.55
N GLY A 55 -0.55 -3.41 6.11
CA GLY A 55 -1.16 -2.68 7.23
C GLY A 55 -2.10 -1.58 6.76
N GLY A 56 -2.18 -0.47 7.51
CA GLY A 56 -3.11 0.63 7.23
C GLY A 56 -3.74 1.22 8.50
N ASN A 57 -5.06 1.35 8.51
CA ASN A 57 -5.79 1.96 9.61
C ASN A 57 -5.81 1.08 10.87
N VAL A 58 -5.19 1.59 11.95
CA VAL A 58 -5.08 0.88 13.24
C VAL A 58 -6.45 0.56 13.84
N ASP A 59 -7.40 1.49 13.84
CA ASP A 59 -8.73 1.25 14.43
C ASP A 59 -9.50 0.15 13.71
N ALA A 60 -9.39 0.09 12.38
CA ALA A 60 -9.95 -0.98 11.58
C ALA A 60 -9.25 -2.31 11.85
N ALA A 61 -7.92 -2.34 12.00
CA ALA A 61 -7.18 -3.55 12.34
C ALA A 61 -7.59 -4.14 13.69
N LEU A 62 -7.73 -3.29 14.72
CA LEU A 62 -8.22 -3.69 16.04
C LEU A 62 -9.65 -4.25 15.99
N GLN A 63 -10.52 -3.66 15.16
CA GLN A 63 -11.88 -4.18 14.96
C GLN A 63 -11.87 -5.53 14.27
N LEU A 64 -11.05 -5.69 13.21
CA LEU A 64 -10.90 -6.95 12.50
C LEU A 64 -10.40 -8.03 13.44
N GLY A 65 -9.34 -7.79 14.22
CA GLY A 65 -8.82 -8.81 15.13
C GLY A 65 -9.83 -9.22 16.22
N ARG A 66 -10.65 -8.30 16.74
CA ARG A 66 -11.79 -8.68 17.62
C ARG A 66 -12.83 -9.54 16.90
N MET A 67 -13.14 -9.25 15.64
CA MET A 67 -14.08 -10.05 14.85
C MET A 67 -13.53 -11.45 14.57
N ILE A 68 -12.25 -11.55 14.24
CA ILE A 68 -11.52 -12.82 14.04
C ILE A 68 -11.56 -13.65 15.32
N ARG A 69 -11.17 -13.05 16.46
CA ARG A 69 -11.19 -13.69 17.78
C ARG A 69 -12.59 -14.18 18.15
N LYS A 70 -13.60 -13.32 18.02
CA LYS A 70 -15.00 -13.64 18.34
C LYS A 70 -15.54 -14.78 17.48
N SER A 71 -15.10 -14.85 16.22
CA SER A 71 -15.53 -15.88 15.28
C SER A 71 -14.69 -17.16 15.37
N LYS A 72 -13.70 -17.19 16.26
CA LYS A 72 -12.76 -18.30 16.50
C LYS A 72 -12.04 -18.75 15.22
N LEU A 73 -11.59 -17.78 14.43
CA LEU A 73 -10.91 -18.08 13.17
C LEU A 73 -9.41 -18.18 13.38
N ASP A 74 -8.79 -19.11 12.68
CA ASP A 74 -7.35 -19.20 12.53
C ASP A 74 -6.87 -18.20 11.47
N ILE A 75 -5.61 -17.80 11.57
CA ILE A 75 -5.02 -16.87 10.62
C ILE A 75 -3.57 -17.23 10.34
N ALA A 76 -3.20 -17.16 9.06
CA ALA A 76 -1.85 -17.36 8.58
C ALA A 76 -1.43 -16.24 7.64
N VAL A 77 -0.16 -15.83 7.70
CA VAL A 77 0.41 -14.93 6.69
C VAL A 77 0.76 -15.72 5.45
N GLY A 78 0.18 -15.31 4.32
CA GLY A 78 0.30 -16.01 3.04
C GLY A 78 -0.41 -15.25 1.92
N THR A 79 -0.12 -15.60 0.68
CA THR A 79 -0.77 -15.07 -0.52
C THR A 79 -1.68 -16.13 -1.11
N THR A 80 -2.84 -15.71 -1.62
CA THR A 80 -3.73 -16.59 -2.40
C THR A 80 -3.55 -16.34 -3.89
N GLU A 81 -3.06 -17.33 -4.61
CA GLU A 81 -3.06 -17.35 -6.07
C GLU A 81 -4.35 -17.98 -6.59
N PHE A 82 -5.17 -17.15 -7.23
CA PHE A 82 -6.45 -17.56 -7.79
C PHE A 82 -6.24 -18.34 -9.10
N SER A 83 -7.02 -19.40 -9.28
CA SER A 83 -7.03 -20.23 -10.49
C SER A 83 -8.28 -19.93 -11.32
N GLY A 84 -8.10 -19.53 -12.57
CA GLY A 84 -9.18 -19.21 -13.50
C GLY A 84 -9.85 -17.86 -13.19
N CYS A 85 -10.69 -17.82 -12.16
CA CYS A 85 -11.39 -16.60 -11.74
C CYS A 85 -10.75 -15.98 -10.49
N SER A 86 -10.57 -14.66 -10.53
CA SER A 86 -10.18 -13.86 -9.36
C SER A 86 -11.23 -12.79 -9.04
N PRO A 87 -11.29 -12.28 -7.79
CA PRO A 87 -12.22 -11.23 -7.38
C PRO A 87 -12.08 -9.90 -8.14
N GLN A 88 -11.03 -9.72 -8.94
CA GLN A 88 -10.75 -8.49 -9.70
C GLN A 88 -11.27 -8.58 -11.14
N MET A 89 -11.65 -9.76 -11.61
CA MET A 89 -12.12 -9.95 -12.98
C MET A 89 -13.59 -9.53 -13.12
N LYS A 90 -13.85 -8.48 -13.91
CA LYS A 90 -15.21 -7.94 -14.16
C LYS A 90 -16.18 -8.96 -14.79
N ASN A 91 -15.66 -9.95 -15.53
CA ASN A 91 -16.44 -10.95 -16.26
C ASN A 91 -16.46 -12.32 -15.58
N CYS A 92 -16.03 -12.41 -14.32
CA CYS A 92 -16.25 -13.64 -13.58
C CYS A 92 -17.72 -13.67 -13.14
N ARG A 93 -18.55 -14.35 -13.93
CA ARG A 93 -19.88 -14.74 -13.50
C ARG A 93 -19.72 -15.98 -12.64
N ASP A 94 -20.25 -15.89 -11.42
CA ASP A 94 -20.53 -17.07 -10.61
C ASP A 94 -21.30 -18.04 -11.51
N ASP A 95 -20.69 -19.18 -11.88
CA ASP A 95 -21.52 -20.31 -12.26
C ASP A 95 -22.29 -20.64 -10.98
N ASP A 96 -23.59 -20.35 -10.98
CA ASP A 96 -24.59 -20.53 -9.91
C ASP A 96 -24.67 -21.97 -9.34
N SER A 97 -23.72 -22.84 -9.72
CA SER A 97 -23.58 -24.23 -9.30
C SER A 97 -22.40 -24.49 -8.35
N LYS A 98 -21.49 -23.52 -8.09
CA LYS A 98 -20.32 -23.76 -7.22
C LYS A 98 -20.43 -23.05 -5.86
N ALA A 99 -20.60 -23.91 -4.86
CA ALA A 99 -20.50 -23.72 -3.42
C ALA A 99 -19.41 -22.73 -2.90
N ALA A 100 -18.32 -22.53 -3.64
CA ALA A 100 -17.33 -21.46 -3.44
C ALA A 100 -17.01 -20.84 -4.81
N PRO A 101 -17.10 -19.51 -4.97
CA PRO A 101 -17.00 -18.86 -6.28
C PRO A 101 -15.57 -18.78 -6.81
N TYR A 102 -14.57 -18.92 -5.95
CA TYR A 102 -13.15 -18.84 -6.31
C TYR A 102 -12.41 -20.12 -5.97
N ALA A 103 -11.51 -20.53 -6.86
CA ALA A 103 -10.56 -21.60 -6.64
C ALA A 103 -9.13 -21.04 -6.64
N GLY A 104 -8.20 -21.65 -5.92
CA GLY A 104 -6.83 -21.17 -5.87
C GLY A 104 -5.91 -22.03 -5.02
N VAL A 105 -4.67 -21.59 -4.87
CA VAL A 105 -3.67 -22.17 -3.95
C VAL A 105 -3.13 -21.07 -3.05
N ALA A 106 -2.78 -21.42 -1.82
CA ALA A 106 -2.15 -20.50 -0.88
C ALA A 106 -0.68 -20.87 -0.71
N TYR A 107 0.20 -19.88 -0.66
CA TYR A 107 1.63 -20.05 -0.38
C TYR A 107 2.13 -18.88 0.47
N ASP A 108 3.27 -19.03 1.14
CA ASP A 108 3.81 -18.05 2.09
C ASP A 108 4.93 -17.17 1.51
N SER A 109 5.61 -17.62 0.45
CA SER A 109 6.70 -16.90 -0.21
C SER A 109 6.39 -15.43 -0.51
N GLY A 110 7.08 -14.52 0.18
CA GLY A 110 6.98 -13.07 -0.01
C GLY A 110 5.69 -12.45 0.54
N ALA A 111 4.85 -13.23 1.22
CA ALA A 111 3.67 -12.69 1.89
C ALA A 111 4.06 -11.86 3.11
N MET A 112 3.31 -10.79 3.36
CA MET A 112 3.63 -9.86 4.44
C MET A 112 2.45 -9.56 5.34
N CYS A 113 2.75 -9.26 6.59
CA CYS A 113 1.81 -8.66 7.53
C CYS A 113 2.52 -7.53 8.29
N ASN A 114 2.45 -6.32 7.75
CA ASN A 114 3.20 -5.17 8.25
C ASN A 114 2.34 -4.15 9.00
N SER A 115 2.99 -3.34 9.83
CA SER A 115 2.43 -2.14 10.46
C SER A 115 1.18 -2.42 11.32
N ALA A 116 -0.03 -2.08 10.84
CA ALA A 116 -1.28 -2.36 11.53
C ALA A 116 -1.77 -3.81 11.36
N CYS A 117 -1.27 -4.56 10.37
CA CYS A 117 -1.69 -5.95 10.12
C CYS A 117 -1.43 -6.88 11.32
N PRO A 118 -0.26 -6.85 12.01
CA PRO A 118 0.00 -7.63 13.23
C PRO A 118 -1.09 -7.48 14.30
N LEU A 119 -1.71 -6.30 14.41
CA LEU A 119 -2.82 -6.07 15.34
C LEU A 119 -4.07 -6.87 14.94
N MET A 120 -4.39 -6.92 13.65
CA MET A 120 -5.47 -7.79 13.15
C MET A 120 -5.10 -9.27 13.34
N PHE A 121 -3.87 -9.65 12.97
CA PHE A 121 -3.33 -11.00 13.06
C PHE A 121 -3.39 -11.57 14.49
N ALA A 122 -3.12 -10.74 15.51
CA ALA A 122 -3.26 -11.10 16.91
C ALA A 122 -4.68 -11.64 17.26
N GLY A 123 -5.70 -11.30 16.48
CA GLY A 123 -7.07 -11.82 16.65
C GLY A 123 -7.22 -13.33 16.45
N GLY A 124 -6.31 -13.98 15.73
CA GLY A 124 -6.41 -15.41 15.39
C GLY A 124 -6.34 -16.35 16.59
N VAL A 125 -7.08 -17.46 16.54
CA VAL A 125 -7.00 -18.53 17.55
C VAL A 125 -5.69 -19.28 17.41
N ARG A 126 -5.44 -19.84 16.21
CA ARG A 126 -4.12 -20.27 15.76
C ARG A 126 -3.54 -19.20 14.84
N ARG A 127 -2.29 -18.83 15.09
CA ARG A 127 -1.57 -17.76 14.39
C ARG A 127 -0.27 -18.31 13.83
N VAL A 128 -0.13 -18.30 12.51
CA VAL A 128 1.03 -18.86 11.81
C VAL A 128 1.62 -17.82 10.86
N VAL A 129 2.94 -17.71 10.81
CA VAL A 129 3.65 -16.98 9.75
C VAL A 129 4.46 -18.04 9.04
N GLY A 130 4.19 -18.24 7.74
CA GLY A 130 4.93 -19.23 6.96
C GLY A 130 6.43 -18.91 6.91
N GLU A 131 7.25 -19.92 6.65
CA GLU A 131 8.71 -19.83 6.70
C GLU A 131 9.27 -18.72 5.79
N TRP A 132 8.59 -18.49 4.67
CA TRP A 132 8.97 -17.50 3.66
C TRP A 132 8.12 -16.22 3.68
N ALA A 133 7.25 -16.10 4.68
CA ALA A 133 6.47 -14.90 4.96
C ALA A 133 7.14 -14.08 6.06
N PHE A 134 6.81 -12.79 6.12
CA PHE A 134 7.32 -11.91 7.17
C PHE A 134 6.21 -11.12 7.84
N LEU A 135 6.42 -10.87 9.12
CA LEU A 135 5.56 -10.02 9.94
C LEU A 135 6.43 -8.91 10.53
N GLY A 136 6.05 -7.68 10.24
CA GLY A 136 6.84 -6.49 10.55
C GLY A 136 6.07 -5.44 11.33
N VAL A 137 6.77 -4.73 12.21
CA VAL A 137 6.21 -3.66 13.04
C VAL A 137 7.01 -2.37 12.96
N HIS A 138 6.35 -1.24 13.18
CA HIS A 138 6.97 0.09 13.34
C HIS A 138 6.10 0.99 14.23
N GLN A 139 6.59 2.18 14.58
CA GLN A 139 5.85 3.15 15.41
C GLN A 139 4.61 3.68 14.68
N ILE A 140 3.49 3.86 15.40
CA ILE A 140 2.25 4.31 14.77
C ILE A 140 2.28 5.82 14.47
N THR A 141 2.05 6.15 13.21
CA THR A 141 1.87 7.53 12.76
C THR A 141 0.47 8.03 13.10
N THR A 142 0.37 9.08 13.92
CA THR A 142 -0.89 9.75 14.25
C THR A 142 -0.99 11.07 13.49
N THR A 143 -2.04 11.25 12.69
CA THR A 143 -2.31 12.50 11.97
C THR A 143 -3.36 13.32 12.74
N TYR A 144 -3.01 14.53 13.14
CA TYR A 144 -3.91 15.49 13.78
C TYR A 144 -4.43 16.47 12.76
N HIS A 145 -5.75 16.63 12.66
CA HIS A 145 -6.38 17.71 11.91
C HIS A 145 -6.78 18.82 12.88
N ARG A 146 -6.28 20.04 12.69
CA ARG A 146 -6.61 21.17 13.55
C ARG A 146 -7.66 22.04 12.87
N GLU A 147 -8.66 22.45 13.65
CA GLU A 147 -9.66 23.41 13.22
C GLU A 147 -9.63 24.64 14.13
N LYS A 148 -9.68 25.83 13.54
CA LYS A 148 -9.93 27.07 14.27
C LYS A 148 -11.42 27.33 14.29
N LEU A 149 -12.02 27.18 15.47
CA LEU A 149 -13.44 27.46 15.72
C LEU A 149 -13.59 28.88 16.27
N LEU A 150 -14.41 29.69 15.60
CA LEU A 150 -14.85 30.98 16.13
C LEU A 150 -16.18 30.80 16.82
N TYR A 151 -16.32 31.28 18.05
CA TYR A 151 -17.57 31.20 18.81
C TYR A 151 -18.21 32.58 18.97
N ARG A 152 -19.54 32.64 18.88
CA ARG A 152 -20.35 33.78 19.32
C ARG A 152 -21.08 33.36 20.58
N THR A 153 -20.72 33.99 21.70
CA THR A 153 -21.33 33.75 23.00
C THR A 153 -22.22 34.92 23.38
N THR A 154 -23.51 34.66 23.59
CA THR A 154 -24.48 35.63 24.11
C THR A 154 -24.59 35.44 25.61
N TYR A 155 -24.50 36.53 26.38
CA TYR A 155 -24.60 36.50 27.84
C TYR A 155 -25.52 37.62 28.35
N LYS A 156 -26.13 37.39 29.52
CA LYS A 156 -26.92 38.36 30.27
C LYS A 156 -26.24 38.60 31.63
N VAL A 157 -26.08 39.86 32.02
CA VAL A 157 -25.55 40.19 33.34
C VAL A 157 -26.69 40.14 34.35
N VAL A 158 -26.53 39.39 35.43
CA VAL A 158 -27.48 39.29 36.53
C VAL A 158 -26.70 39.48 37.83
N ASN A 159 -27.07 40.47 38.65
CA ASN A 159 -26.38 40.85 39.89
C ASN A 159 -24.86 41.04 39.70
N GLY A 160 -24.47 41.75 38.63
CA GLY A 160 -23.07 42.01 38.30
C GLY A 160 -22.28 40.82 37.71
N LYS A 161 -22.87 39.63 37.61
CA LYS A 161 -22.20 38.44 37.05
C LYS A 161 -22.72 38.10 35.65
N LYS A 162 -21.81 37.82 34.72
CA LYS A 162 -22.15 37.36 33.36
C LYS A 162 -22.71 35.94 33.41
N LYS A 163 -23.95 35.76 32.97
CA LYS A 163 -24.61 34.47 32.78
C LYS A 163 -24.67 34.16 31.28
N VAL A 164 -23.97 33.13 30.83
CA VAL A 164 -23.98 32.70 29.43
C VAL A 164 -25.37 32.17 29.07
N LEU A 165 -25.99 32.73 28.02
CA LEU A 165 -27.29 32.31 27.50
C LEU A 165 -27.13 31.29 26.35
N SER A 166 -26.16 31.50 25.47
CA SER A 166 -25.89 30.57 24.35
C SER A 166 -24.48 30.76 23.78
N THR A 167 -23.86 29.67 23.34
CA THR A 167 -22.61 29.68 22.57
C THR A 167 -22.86 29.00 21.22
N LYS A 168 -22.57 29.68 20.10
CA LYS A 168 -22.71 29.12 18.74
C LYS A 168 -21.37 29.18 18.00
N ILE A 169 -21.08 28.15 17.21
CA ILE A 169 -19.93 28.17 16.28
C ILE A 169 -20.31 29.05 15.09
N VAL A 170 -19.53 30.10 14.84
CA VAL A 170 -19.77 31.08 13.76
C VAL A 170 -18.88 30.83 12.55
N SER A 171 -17.75 30.16 12.73
CA SER A 171 -16.81 29.84 11.66
C SER A 171 -15.98 28.62 12.06
N ARG A 172 -15.73 27.74 11.11
CA ARG A 172 -14.78 26.63 11.21
C ARG A 172 -13.79 26.80 10.06
N ARG A 173 -12.51 27.05 10.38
CA ARG A 173 -11.44 27.13 9.38
C ARG A 173 -10.43 26.02 9.65
N ASN A 174 -9.99 25.34 8.61
CA ASN A 174 -8.88 24.40 8.71
C ASN A 174 -7.62 25.18 9.18
N ALA A 175 -6.92 24.64 10.18
CA ALA A 175 -5.71 25.22 10.77
C ALA A 175 -4.48 24.32 10.53
N GLY A 176 -4.54 23.52 9.46
CA GLY A 176 -3.52 22.57 9.06
C GLY A 176 -3.62 21.23 9.79
N SER A 177 -2.88 20.25 9.29
CA SER A 177 -2.66 18.97 9.96
C SER A 177 -1.19 18.77 10.31
N TYR A 178 -0.90 17.90 11.26
CA TYR A 178 0.47 17.48 11.56
C TYR A 178 0.51 16.01 11.94
N LYS A 179 1.63 15.35 11.65
CA LYS A 179 1.88 13.97 12.06
C LYS A 179 2.74 13.96 13.32
N THR A 180 2.44 13.04 14.23
CA THR A 180 3.38 12.62 15.28
C THR A 180 3.65 11.15 15.11
N TYR A 181 4.89 10.76 15.32
CA TYR A 181 5.29 9.36 15.27
C TYR A 181 5.44 8.75 16.66
N GLU A 182 5.67 9.59 17.68
CA GLU A 182 5.58 9.18 19.07
C GLU A 182 4.14 8.86 19.45
N MET A 183 3.97 7.69 20.05
CA MET A 183 2.69 7.26 20.58
C MET A 183 2.37 8.01 21.87
N SER A 184 1.18 8.59 21.95
CA SER A 184 0.68 9.11 23.23
C SER A 184 0.45 7.96 24.23
N LYS A 185 0.58 8.25 25.53
CA LYS A 185 0.29 7.28 26.60
C LYS A 185 -1.10 6.64 26.48
N ALA A 186 -2.07 7.37 25.93
CA ALA A 186 -3.42 6.85 25.71
C ALA A 186 -3.45 5.78 24.60
N VAL A 187 -2.73 6.01 23.50
CA VAL A 187 -2.63 5.03 22.41
C VAL A 187 -1.84 3.81 22.87
N GLU A 188 -0.73 4.01 23.58
CA GLU A 188 0.07 2.91 24.14
C GLU A 188 -0.76 2.03 25.07
N LYS A 189 -1.48 2.62 26.04
CA LYS A 189 -2.36 1.88 26.95
C LYS A 189 -3.46 1.12 26.19
N ARG A 190 -4.01 1.72 25.13
CA ARG A 190 -5.05 1.09 24.31
C ARG A 190 -4.52 -0.13 23.56
N LEU A 191 -3.33 -0.04 22.97
CA LEU A 191 -2.74 -1.16 22.24
C LEU A 191 -2.24 -2.26 23.17
N SER A 192 -1.60 -1.89 24.28
CA SER A 192 -1.23 -2.84 25.33
C SER A 192 -2.46 -3.62 25.83
N GLY A 193 -3.56 -2.92 26.13
CA GLY A 193 -4.81 -3.56 26.54
C GLY A 193 -5.38 -4.50 25.47
N TYR A 194 -5.28 -4.13 24.20
CA TYR A 194 -5.71 -4.97 23.08
C TYR A 194 -4.82 -6.20 22.85
N LEU A 195 -3.49 -6.05 22.87
CA LEU A 195 -2.57 -7.19 22.71
C LEU A 195 -2.79 -8.20 23.84
N LYS A 196 -2.97 -7.71 25.06
CA LYS A 196 -3.36 -8.54 26.21
C LYS A 196 -4.72 -9.23 26.01
N GLU A 197 -5.73 -8.51 25.50
CA GLU A 197 -7.05 -9.08 25.12
C GLU A 197 -6.89 -10.24 24.11
N MET A 198 -5.88 -10.16 23.25
CA MET A 198 -5.56 -11.15 22.22
C MET A 198 -4.56 -12.23 22.66
N GLY A 199 -4.07 -12.19 23.90
CA GLY A 199 -3.07 -13.13 24.41
C GLY A 199 -1.70 -13.01 23.71
N VAL A 200 -1.31 -11.79 23.34
CA VAL A 200 0.01 -11.44 22.82
C VAL A 200 0.75 -10.65 23.91
N ASP A 201 2.03 -10.96 24.11
CA ASP A 201 2.84 -10.32 25.13
C ASP A 201 3.23 -8.89 24.75
N GLN A 202 3.61 -8.11 25.76
CA GLN A 202 3.80 -6.67 25.64
C GLN A 202 4.99 -6.28 24.75
N ASP A 203 5.98 -7.17 24.63
CA ASP A 203 7.24 -6.95 23.92
C ASP A 203 7.03 -6.57 22.45
N VAL A 204 5.97 -7.05 21.80
CA VAL A 204 5.60 -6.64 20.43
C VAL A 204 5.39 -5.12 20.37
N LEU A 205 4.75 -4.52 21.38
CA LEU A 205 4.53 -3.09 21.43
C LEU A 205 5.83 -2.32 21.67
N ASP A 206 6.77 -2.90 22.41
CA ASP A 206 8.07 -2.27 22.65
C ASP A 206 8.92 -2.29 21.38
N VAL A 207 8.90 -3.38 20.61
CA VAL A 207 9.51 -3.43 19.27
C VAL A 207 8.84 -2.43 18.32
N MET A 208 7.50 -2.34 18.33
CA MET A 208 6.77 -1.30 17.57
C MET A 208 7.27 0.10 17.90
N LYS A 209 7.39 0.45 19.19
CA LYS A 209 7.81 1.78 19.65
C LYS A 209 9.28 2.08 19.34
N ALA A 210 10.14 1.07 19.43
CA ALA A 210 11.57 1.23 19.17
C ALA A 210 11.90 1.37 17.67
N THR A 211 10.96 0.99 16.80
CA THR A 211 11.17 0.98 15.34
C THR A 211 10.64 2.27 14.70
N PRO A 212 11.49 3.06 14.02
CA PRO A 212 11.06 4.29 13.35
C PRO A 212 9.96 4.05 12.31
N ALA A 213 9.11 5.05 12.09
CA ALA A 213 7.96 4.98 11.17
C ALA A 213 8.37 4.90 9.70
N SER A 214 9.63 5.28 9.44
CA SER A 214 10.32 5.18 8.16
C SER A 214 10.89 3.79 7.87
N ASP A 215 10.75 2.85 8.80
CA ASP A 215 11.36 1.53 8.75
C ASP A 215 10.31 0.45 9.11
N ILE A 216 10.63 -0.81 8.85
CA ILE A 216 9.84 -1.98 9.28
C ILE A 216 10.80 -2.97 9.91
N ARG A 217 10.62 -3.21 11.21
CA ARG A 217 11.35 -4.27 11.91
C ARG A 217 10.60 -5.56 11.72
N GLN A 218 11.14 -6.44 10.90
CA GLN A 218 10.71 -7.84 10.84
C GLN A 218 11.04 -8.52 12.17
N ILE A 219 10.07 -9.23 12.73
CA ILE A 219 10.25 -10.01 13.95
C ILE A 219 10.68 -11.41 13.53
N GLY A 220 11.70 -12.00 14.17
CA GLY A 220 12.12 -13.37 13.86
C GLY A 220 11.07 -14.39 14.31
N PRO A 221 10.97 -15.59 13.71
CA PRO A 221 9.98 -16.59 14.10
C PRO A 221 10.04 -16.99 15.58
N ASP A 222 11.24 -17.14 16.15
CA ASP A 222 11.43 -17.47 17.58
C ASP A 222 10.97 -16.32 18.49
N ASP A 223 11.35 -15.08 18.15
CA ASP A 223 10.88 -13.87 18.83
C ASP A 223 9.34 -13.79 18.77
N MET A 224 8.73 -14.07 17.62
CA MET A 224 7.28 -14.09 17.49
C MET A 224 6.64 -15.14 18.39
N LEU A 225 7.27 -16.29 18.58
CA LEU A 225 6.76 -17.37 19.45
C LEU A 225 6.90 -16.99 20.92
N GLU A 226 8.04 -16.42 21.32
CA GLU A 226 8.30 -15.95 22.68
C GLU A 226 7.30 -14.86 23.09
N MET A 227 7.07 -13.89 22.21
CA MET A 227 6.08 -12.82 22.41
C MET A 227 4.63 -13.29 22.26
N LYS A 228 4.41 -14.59 22.00
CA LYS A 228 3.11 -15.19 21.67
C LYS A 228 2.39 -14.52 20.51
N LEU A 229 3.11 -13.86 19.61
CA LEU A 229 2.55 -13.26 18.41
C LEU A 229 2.11 -14.34 17.41
N VAL A 230 2.91 -15.38 17.25
CA VAL A 230 2.48 -16.67 16.64
C VAL A 230 2.15 -17.67 17.73
N THR A 231 1.34 -18.67 17.40
CA THR A 231 1.03 -19.78 18.33
C THR A 231 1.90 -21.02 18.09
N SER A 232 2.56 -21.08 16.94
CA SER A 232 3.38 -22.20 16.48
C SER A 232 4.25 -21.76 15.29
N LEU A 233 5.35 -22.47 15.06
CA LEU A 233 6.23 -22.32 13.88
C LEU A 233 5.80 -23.22 12.70
N ASP A 234 4.55 -23.65 12.72
CA ASP A 234 4.00 -24.54 11.71
C ASP A 234 3.85 -23.86 10.34
N SER A 235 3.65 -24.64 9.28
CA SER A 235 3.43 -24.11 7.92
C SER A 235 1.96 -23.68 7.70
N LEU A 236 1.78 -22.71 6.80
CA LEU A 236 0.50 -22.36 6.18
C LEU A 236 -0.22 -23.60 5.61
N ASP A 237 0.53 -24.60 5.13
CA ASP A 237 0.01 -25.84 4.57
C ASP A 237 -0.88 -26.62 5.54
N LEU A 238 -0.75 -26.43 6.85
CA LEU A 238 -1.64 -27.05 7.83
C LEU A 238 -3.08 -26.51 7.75
N MET A 239 -3.29 -25.35 7.14
CA MET A 239 -4.61 -24.71 7.00
C MET A 239 -5.19 -24.86 5.59
N THR A 240 -4.34 -24.95 4.57
CA THR A 240 -4.76 -24.88 3.15
C THR A 240 -4.24 -26.04 2.29
N GLY A 241 -3.35 -26.88 2.83
CA GLY A 241 -2.68 -27.93 2.11
C GLY A 241 -3.65 -28.99 1.59
N LYS A 242 -3.38 -29.52 0.40
CA LYS A 242 -4.27 -30.47 -0.29
C LYS A 242 -4.60 -31.75 0.50
N THR A 243 -3.71 -32.17 1.40
CA THR A 243 -3.85 -33.42 2.17
C THR A 243 -4.61 -33.23 3.48
N ILE A 244 -4.88 -32.00 3.94
CA ILE A 244 -5.45 -31.79 5.28
C ILE A 244 -6.84 -32.41 5.43
N CYS A 245 -7.60 -32.50 4.34
CA CYS A 245 -8.93 -33.10 4.32
C CYS A 245 -8.93 -34.63 4.26
N GLN A 246 -7.75 -35.25 4.18
CA GLN A 246 -7.54 -36.70 4.22
C GLN A 246 -7.13 -37.16 5.64
N HIS A 247 -6.81 -36.22 6.53
CA HIS A 247 -6.41 -36.52 7.91
C HIS A 247 -7.62 -36.65 8.84
N GLY A 248 -7.47 -37.43 9.92
CA GLY A 248 -8.47 -37.63 10.96
C GLY A 248 -8.06 -36.94 12.26
N PRO A 249 -8.90 -36.08 12.87
CA PRO A 249 -10.22 -35.65 12.41
C PRO A 249 -10.15 -34.68 11.22
N VAL A 250 -11.15 -34.72 10.34
CA VAL A 250 -11.24 -33.85 9.16
C VAL A 250 -11.43 -32.39 9.60
N PRO A 251 -10.58 -31.44 9.15
CA PRO A 251 -10.72 -30.03 9.47
C PRO A 251 -12.07 -29.43 9.05
N THR A 252 -12.59 -28.49 9.83
CA THR A 252 -13.90 -27.84 9.59
C THR A 252 -13.96 -27.02 8.30
N ASN A 253 -12.80 -26.67 7.74
CA ASN A 253 -12.69 -25.93 6.51
C ASN A 253 -12.65 -26.83 5.26
N CYS A 254 -12.68 -28.15 5.42
CA CYS A 254 -12.85 -29.09 4.33
C CYS A 254 -14.31 -29.16 3.88
N ARG A 255 -14.53 -29.15 2.57
CA ARG A 255 -15.86 -29.26 1.99
C ARG A 255 -15.88 -30.27 0.86
N GLU A 256 -16.76 -31.25 0.98
CA GLU A 256 -17.07 -32.16 -0.12
C GLU A 256 -18.05 -31.51 -1.10
N ILE A 257 -17.76 -31.57 -2.39
CA ILE A 257 -18.72 -31.21 -3.44
C ILE A 257 -19.21 -32.54 -4.06
N PRO A 258 -20.52 -32.82 -4.06
CA PRO A 258 -21.05 -34.04 -4.67
C PRO A 258 -20.66 -34.08 -6.14
N THR A 259 -19.87 -35.07 -6.52
CA THR A 259 -19.71 -35.42 -7.93
C THR A 259 -21.02 -36.10 -8.35
N ASN A 260 -21.88 -35.38 -9.05
CA ASN A 260 -22.99 -36.03 -9.76
C ASN A 260 -22.37 -37.10 -10.66
N GLY A 261 -22.64 -38.36 -10.36
CA GLY A 261 -22.20 -39.50 -11.15
C GLY A 261 -22.52 -39.25 -12.62
N ASN A 262 -21.53 -39.45 -13.50
CA ASN A 262 -21.54 -39.32 -14.95
C ASN A 262 -21.00 -38.01 -15.57
N ALA A 263 -19.97 -37.40 -14.99
CA ALA A 263 -19.02 -36.61 -15.77
C ALA A 263 -17.71 -37.39 -15.94
N ARG A 264 -17.48 -37.91 -17.15
CA ARG A 264 -16.20 -38.47 -17.58
C ARG A 264 -15.11 -37.41 -17.33
N PRO A 265 -13.90 -37.77 -16.83
CA PRO A 265 -12.84 -36.78 -16.67
C PRO A 265 -12.58 -36.12 -18.03
N ALA A 266 -12.69 -34.80 -18.08
CA ALA A 266 -12.29 -34.04 -19.24
C ALA A 266 -10.77 -34.23 -19.40
N GLU A 267 -10.41 -35.12 -20.30
CA GLU A 267 -9.05 -35.32 -20.77
C GLU A 267 -8.53 -33.97 -21.27
N VAL A 268 -7.36 -33.57 -20.76
CA VAL A 268 -6.73 -32.30 -21.08
C VAL A 268 -6.30 -32.35 -22.54
N ALA A 269 -7.13 -31.82 -23.44
CA ALA A 269 -6.76 -31.63 -24.83
C ALA A 269 -5.74 -30.49 -24.91
N SER A 270 -4.49 -30.83 -25.18
CA SER A 270 -3.46 -29.92 -25.67
C SER A 270 -3.91 -29.32 -27.01
N VAL A 271 -4.19 -28.02 -27.03
CA VAL A 271 -4.50 -27.28 -28.26
C VAL A 271 -3.39 -26.26 -28.52
N GLU A 272 -2.67 -26.45 -29.63
CA GLU A 272 -1.80 -25.46 -30.25
C GLU A 272 -2.60 -24.19 -30.58
N VAL A 273 -2.14 -23.05 -30.08
CA VAL A 273 -2.76 -21.74 -30.35
C VAL A 273 -2.10 -21.11 -31.57
N LYS A 274 -2.89 -20.95 -32.63
CA LYS A 274 -2.63 -20.04 -33.75
C LYS A 274 -3.23 -18.66 -33.41
N PRO A 275 -2.54 -17.53 -33.66
CA PRO A 275 -3.03 -16.23 -33.22
C PRO A 275 -4.12 -15.70 -34.15
N ALA A 276 -5.22 -15.21 -33.56
CA ALA A 276 -6.26 -14.47 -34.27
C ALA A 276 -6.36 -13.03 -33.75
N SER A 277 -6.53 -12.13 -34.71
CA SER A 277 -6.44 -10.67 -34.68
C SER A 277 -7.33 -9.97 -33.65
N ALA A 278 -6.81 -8.88 -33.09
CA ALA A 278 -7.55 -7.87 -32.34
C ALA A 278 -8.46 -7.03 -33.25
N GLN A 279 -9.63 -6.63 -32.73
CA GLN A 279 -10.39 -5.43 -33.12
C GLN A 279 -11.58 -5.17 -32.14
N PRO A 280 -12.20 -3.97 -32.11
CA PRO A 280 -12.05 -3.07 -30.96
C PRO A 280 -13.36 -2.60 -30.28
N THR A 281 -13.15 -1.98 -29.10
CA THR A 281 -13.93 -0.93 -28.41
C THR A 281 -15.29 -1.24 -27.76
N GLY A 282 -15.42 -0.79 -26.51
CA GLY A 282 -16.67 -0.49 -25.82
C GLY A 282 -16.38 0.14 -24.45
N ALA A 283 -16.28 1.48 -24.40
CA ALA A 283 -15.84 2.25 -23.25
C ALA A 283 -16.83 2.21 -22.07
N ALA A 284 -16.29 2.03 -20.85
CA ALA A 284 -16.94 2.31 -19.57
C ALA A 284 -15.91 2.96 -18.63
N LEU A 285 -16.37 3.91 -17.81
CA LEU A 285 -15.57 4.91 -17.08
C LEU A 285 -14.40 4.34 -16.22
N PRO A 286 -13.25 5.05 -16.17
CA PRO A 286 -11.99 4.50 -15.68
C PRO A 286 -11.86 4.41 -14.15
N SER A 287 -11.28 3.30 -13.68
CA SER A 287 -10.70 3.18 -12.34
C SER A 287 -9.41 4.01 -12.25
N ARG A 288 -9.02 4.47 -11.06
CA ARG A 288 -7.81 5.30 -10.82
C ARG A 288 -6.50 4.72 -11.41
N SER A 289 -6.45 3.42 -11.69
CA SER A 289 -5.35 2.70 -12.36
C SER A 289 -5.32 2.86 -13.90
N GLU A 290 -6.28 3.55 -14.51
CA GLU A 290 -6.35 3.83 -15.95
C GLU A 290 -6.01 5.29 -16.30
N GLN A 291 -5.64 6.11 -15.31
CA GLN A 291 -5.21 7.48 -15.56
C GLN A 291 -3.74 7.49 -16.02
N GLU A 292 -3.50 8.15 -17.16
CA GLU A 292 -2.15 8.40 -17.65
C GLU A 292 -1.33 9.17 -16.62
N MET A 293 -0.01 8.94 -16.61
CA MET A 293 0.88 9.52 -15.62
C MET A 293 0.75 11.05 -15.63
N ARG A 294 0.43 11.58 -14.45
CA ARG A 294 0.33 13.01 -14.17
C ARG A 294 1.46 13.44 -13.26
N PHE A 295 1.95 14.65 -13.49
CA PHE A 295 2.96 15.28 -12.66
C PHE A 295 2.36 16.49 -11.98
N VAL A 296 2.42 16.53 -10.64
CA VAL A 296 1.84 17.60 -9.84
C VAL A 296 2.89 18.15 -8.90
N LEU A 297 3.02 19.47 -8.85
CA LEU A 297 3.85 20.13 -7.85
C LEU A 297 3.14 20.10 -6.49
N VAL A 298 3.83 19.59 -5.48
CA VAL A 298 3.29 19.38 -4.13
C VAL A 298 4.19 20.01 -3.10
N ARG A 299 3.60 20.46 -1.99
CA ARG A 299 4.26 21.07 -0.86
C ARG A 299 3.79 20.41 0.44
N GLY A 300 4.74 20.13 1.32
CA GLY A 300 4.45 19.63 2.65
C GLY A 300 3.69 20.67 3.48
N THR A 301 2.70 20.22 4.25
CA THR A 301 2.00 21.08 5.21
C THR A 301 2.19 20.53 6.62
N ASN A 302 3.31 20.92 7.24
CA ASN A 302 3.60 20.53 8.62
C ASN A 302 4.04 21.77 9.43
N PRO A 303 3.47 22.02 10.62
CA PRO A 303 3.92 23.09 11.51
C PRO A 303 5.41 23.05 11.84
N LEU A 304 6.04 21.87 11.78
CA LEU A 304 7.47 21.72 11.98
C LEU A 304 8.31 22.37 10.87
N CYS A 305 7.79 22.45 9.64
CA CYS A 305 8.49 23.10 8.53
C CYS A 305 7.96 24.48 8.19
N ASN A 306 6.75 24.86 8.61
CA ASN A 306 6.18 26.16 8.25
C ASN A 306 7.04 27.35 8.75
N PRO A 307 7.29 28.37 7.92
CA PRO A 307 6.77 28.57 6.56
C PRO A 307 7.63 27.96 5.44
N ASP A 308 8.69 27.22 5.76
CA ASP A 308 9.73 26.70 4.87
C ASP A 308 9.60 25.19 4.60
N CYS A 309 8.46 24.75 4.08
CA CYS A 309 8.20 23.34 3.84
C CYS A 309 8.81 22.82 2.54
N PRO A 310 9.15 21.51 2.49
CA PRO A 310 9.70 20.90 1.29
C PRO A 310 8.64 20.76 0.20
N GLU A 311 9.07 20.89 -1.04
CA GLU A 311 8.30 20.69 -2.26
C GLU A 311 8.79 19.44 -2.99
N TRP A 312 7.91 18.77 -3.74
CA TRP A 312 8.26 17.63 -4.58
C TRP A 312 7.31 17.55 -5.77
N ILE A 313 7.66 16.69 -6.72
CA ILE A 313 6.83 16.38 -7.88
C ILE A 313 6.17 15.03 -7.61
N ALA A 314 4.85 14.99 -7.46
CA ALA A 314 4.10 13.74 -7.43
C ALA A 314 3.92 13.24 -8.87
N ALA A 315 4.37 12.01 -9.15
CA ALA A 315 4.26 11.33 -10.43
C ALA A 315 3.39 10.09 -10.26
N GLU A 316 2.11 10.21 -10.61
CA GLU A 316 1.11 9.16 -10.33
C GLU A 316 0.38 8.72 -11.58
N GLY A 317 0.22 7.40 -11.76
CA GLY A 317 -0.54 6.79 -12.85
C GLY A 317 0.30 5.98 -13.84
N THR A 318 -0.32 5.58 -14.94
CA THR A 318 0.28 4.69 -15.95
C THR A 318 1.23 5.46 -16.86
N ILE A 319 2.44 4.96 -17.04
CA ILE A 319 3.41 5.53 -17.97
C ILE A 319 2.88 5.35 -19.40
N VAL A 320 2.84 6.43 -20.16
CA VAL A 320 2.42 6.46 -21.57
C VAL A 320 3.49 7.15 -22.41
N ALA A 321 3.38 7.06 -23.73
CA ALA A 321 4.35 7.69 -24.64
C ALA A 321 4.52 9.21 -24.41
N ALA A 322 3.45 9.90 -23.95
CA ALA A 322 3.48 11.34 -23.65
C ALA A 322 4.04 11.69 -22.25
N THR A 323 4.33 10.70 -21.40
CA THR A 323 4.86 10.93 -20.04
C THR A 323 6.14 11.79 -20.00
N PRO A 324 7.15 11.60 -20.87
CA PRO A 324 8.36 12.42 -20.88
C PRO A 324 8.08 13.90 -21.17
N ASP A 325 7.12 14.18 -22.05
CA ASP A 325 6.78 15.56 -22.44
C ASP A 325 6.08 16.29 -21.30
N ARG A 326 5.16 15.61 -20.59
CA ARG A 326 4.51 16.16 -19.38
C ARG A 326 5.49 16.40 -18.25
N LEU A 327 6.44 15.50 -18.06
CA LEU A 327 7.51 15.70 -17.09
C LEU A 327 8.34 16.94 -17.46
N ARG A 328 8.70 17.09 -18.73
CA ARG A 328 9.46 18.25 -19.22
C ARG A 328 8.70 19.55 -19.00
N GLU A 329 7.42 19.59 -19.36
CA GLU A 329 6.55 20.76 -19.15
C GLU A 329 6.56 21.19 -17.68
N LEU A 330 6.33 20.26 -16.73
CA LEU A 330 6.40 20.59 -15.31
C LEU A 330 7.81 21.04 -14.89
N LEU A 331 8.87 20.37 -15.36
CA LEU A 331 10.25 20.73 -15.01
C LEU A 331 10.65 22.13 -15.50
N ASP A 332 10.05 22.60 -16.59
CA ASP A 332 10.25 23.95 -17.10
C ASP A 332 9.51 24.98 -16.23
N THR A 333 8.34 24.64 -15.67
CA THR A 333 7.63 25.53 -14.73
C THR A 333 8.36 25.73 -13.40
N VAL A 334 9.14 24.74 -12.93
CA VAL A 334 9.86 24.83 -11.66
C VAL A 334 11.21 25.55 -11.76
N GLY A 335 11.58 26.02 -12.96
CA GLY A 335 12.65 27.01 -13.16
C GLY A 335 14.05 26.50 -12.81
N GLY A 336 14.35 25.24 -13.11
CA GLY A 336 15.68 24.64 -12.87
C GLY A 336 15.92 24.12 -11.45
N ARG A 337 14.94 24.22 -10.55
CA ARG A 337 15.01 23.63 -9.21
C ARG A 337 15.06 22.11 -9.29
N ARG A 338 15.90 21.50 -8.45
CA ARG A 338 16.02 20.03 -8.33
C ARG A 338 15.05 19.51 -7.27
N LEU A 339 13.79 19.41 -7.66
CA LEU A 339 12.77 18.82 -6.78
C LEU A 339 12.80 17.29 -6.89
N PRO A 340 12.67 16.55 -5.77
CA PRO A 340 12.54 15.11 -5.84
C PRO A 340 11.23 14.72 -6.52
N ILE A 341 11.25 13.60 -7.25
CA ILE A 341 10.06 13.02 -7.87
C ILE A 341 9.61 11.83 -7.03
N VAL A 342 8.35 11.86 -6.58
CA VAL A 342 7.69 10.79 -5.82
C VAL A 342 6.79 10.02 -6.77
N VAL A 343 7.15 8.77 -7.07
CA VAL A 343 6.53 7.93 -8.09
C VAL A 343 5.63 6.87 -7.48
N ASN A 344 4.40 6.78 -8.00
CA ASN A 344 3.46 5.70 -7.73
C ASN A 344 2.82 5.27 -9.08
N SER A 345 3.30 4.17 -9.64
CA SER A 345 2.96 3.77 -11.01
C SER A 345 2.84 2.25 -11.18
N PRO A 346 1.75 1.75 -11.80
CA PRO A 346 1.62 0.36 -12.21
C PRO A 346 2.47 0.02 -13.45
N GLY A 347 3.38 0.90 -13.87
CA GLY A 347 4.15 0.73 -15.10
C GLY A 347 3.42 1.28 -16.32
N GLY A 348 3.65 0.67 -17.49
CA GLY A 348 3.08 1.11 -18.77
C GLY A 348 4.09 1.07 -19.92
N ASP A 349 4.11 2.13 -20.71
CA ASP A 349 4.93 2.24 -21.92
C ASP A 349 6.44 2.30 -21.62
N ILE A 350 7.19 1.41 -22.28
CA ILE A 350 8.64 1.23 -22.04
C ILE A 350 9.44 2.40 -22.61
N GLN A 351 9.07 2.89 -23.80
CA GLN A 351 9.79 4.00 -24.42
C GLN A 351 9.58 5.30 -23.63
N GLY A 352 8.35 5.55 -23.18
CA GLY A 352 8.00 6.62 -22.26
C GLY A 352 8.80 6.52 -20.96
N ALA A 353 8.92 5.33 -20.37
CA ALA A 353 9.72 5.14 -19.16
C ALA A 353 11.22 5.39 -19.38
N LEU A 354 11.79 4.88 -20.47
CA LEU A 354 13.19 5.10 -20.84
C LEU A 354 13.48 6.59 -21.03
N ALA A 355 12.63 7.30 -21.77
CA ALA A 355 12.79 8.72 -22.05
C ALA A 355 12.59 9.58 -20.79
N ALA A 356 11.57 9.29 -19.98
CA ALA A 356 11.37 9.97 -18.70
C ALA A 356 12.55 9.72 -17.76
N GLY A 357 13.04 8.49 -17.65
CA GLY A 357 14.20 8.14 -16.84
C GLY A 357 15.49 8.85 -17.29
N ARG A 358 15.71 9.02 -18.60
CA ARG A 358 16.83 9.86 -19.11
C ARG A 358 16.68 11.32 -18.69
N LEU A 359 15.48 11.89 -18.81
CA LEU A 359 15.21 13.26 -18.40
C LEU A 359 15.46 13.48 -16.90
N ILE A 360 15.05 12.52 -16.06
CA ILE A 360 15.34 12.50 -14.61
C ILE A 360 16.86 12.52 -14.36
N ARG A 361 17.59 11.66 -15.06
CA ARG A 361 19.05 11.53 -14.94
C ARG A 361 19.78 12.80 -15.37
N GLU A 362 19.41 13.35 -16.53
CA GLU A 362 19.97 14.59 -17.10
C GLU A 362 19.81 15.78 -16.14
N ARG A 363 18.64 15.88 -15.50
CA ARG A 363 18.34 16.93 -14.52
C ARG A 363 18.87 16.62 -13.11
N ARG A 364 19.51 15.46 -12.91
CA ARG A 364 20.03 14.95 -11.63
C ARG A 364 18.98 14.98 -10.51
N LEU A 365 17.77 14.54 -10.82
CA LEU A 365 16.67 14.55 -9.86
C LEU A 365 16.72 13.31 -8.96
N ASP A 366 16.42 13.51 -7.68
CA ASP A 366 16.21 12.41 -6.75
C ASP A 366 14.83 11.80 -6.99
N VAL A 367 14.73 10.48 -6.87
CA VAL A 367 13.50 9.73 -7.08
C VAL A 367 13.17 8.91 -5.84
N ALA A 368 11.90 8.95 -5.46
CA ALA A 368 11.33 8.18 -4.38
C ALA A 368 10.16 7.33 -4.91
N VAL A 369 10.03 6.09 -4.45
CA VAL A 369 8.80 5.30 -4.64
C VAL A 369 7.95 5.40 -3.38
N ALA A 370 6.86 6.16 -3.49
CA ALA A 370 5.83 6.37 -2.46
C ALA A 370 4.57 6.94 -3.11
N ARG A 371 3.44 6.93 -2.39
CA ARG A 371 2.21 7.62 -2.81
C ARG A 371 2.18 9.04 -2.26
N THR A 372 1.58 9.98 -2.99
CA THR A 372 1.26 11.30 -2.45
C THR A 372 -0.21 11.37 -2.06
N ASP A 373 -0.51 11.58 -0.78
CA ASP A 373 -1.87 11.91 -0.35
C ASP A 373 -2.04 13.44 -0.41
N PHE A 374 -2.90 13.90 -1.33
CA PHE A 374 -3.29 15.30 -1.46
C PHE A 374 -4.27 15.70 -0.35
N LEU A 375 -3.96 16.79 0.35
CA LEU A 375 -4.68 17.24 1.54
C LEU A 375 -5.72 18.34 1.27
N ASP A 376 -5.59 19.03 0.14
CA ASP A 376 -6.57 20.01 -0.32
C ASP A 376 -7.66 19.36 -1.17
N CYS A 377 -7.29 18.83 -2.33
CA CYS A 377 -8.14 18.05 -3.22
C CYS A 377 -7.28 17.17 -4.14
N ASP A 378 -7.85 16.05 -4.60
CA ASP A 378 -7.18 15.17 -5.55
C ASP A 378 -7.12 15.86 -6.93
N PRO A 379 -5.92 16.15 -7.47
CA PRO A 379 -5.76 16.82 -8.77
C PRO A 379 -6.40 15.99 -9.89
N GLY A 380 -7.39 16.59 -10.57
CA GLY A 380 -8.18 15.92 -11.61
C GLY A 380 -9.53 15.37 -11.12
N ALA A 381 -9.83 15.43 -9.82
CA ALA A 381 -11.17 15.13 -9.31
C ALA A 381 -12.16 16.27 -9.61
N ALA A 382 -13.45 15.91 -9.80
CA ALA A 382 -14.52 16.87 -10.00
C ALA A 382 -14.61 17.85 -8.81
N GLY A 383 -14.45 19.15 -9.09
CA GLY A 383 -14.46 20.21 -8.08
C GLY A 383 -13.09 20.58 -7.49
N CYS A 384 -12.00 19.92 -7.91
CA CYS A 384 -10.64 20.37 -7.58
C CYS A 384 -10.23 21.50 -8.53
N ILE A 385 -10.06 22.71 -8.00
CA ILE A 385 -9.72 23.90 -8.79
C ILE A 385 -8.23 23.89 -9.09
N VAL A 386 -7.86 24.00 -10.37
CA VAL A 386 -6.47 24.21 -10.79
C VAL A 386 -5.99 25.52 -10.18
N LYS A 387 -4.91 25.46 -9.40
CA LYS A 387 -4.32 26.62 -8.72
C LYS A 387 -2.92 26.91 -9.25
N ASP A 388 -2.53 28.19 -9.26
CA ASP A 388 -1.21 28.66 -9.73
C ASP A 388 -0.07 28.36 -8.73
N GLY A 389 -0.20 27.32 -7.90
CA GLY A 389 0.74 26.99 -6.83
C GLY A 389 0.72 25.51 -6.44
N PRO A 390 1.65 25.08 -5.56
CA PRO A 390 1.79 23.69 -5.20
C PRO A 390 0.56 23.17 -4.44
N HIS A 391 0.14 21.93 -4.72
CA HIS A 391 -0.84 21.21 -3.91
C HIS A 391 -0.32 20.95 -2.50
N ASP A 392 -1.22 20.99 -1.52
CA ASP A 392 -0.86 20.60 -0.16
C ASP A 392 -0.87 19.07 -0.11
N GLY A 393 0.22 18.45 0.34
CA GLY A 393 0.30 17.00 0.36
C GLY A 393 1.23 16.44 1.42
N LEU A 394 1.23 15.12 1.53
CA LEU A 394 2.14 14.33 2.33
C LEU A 394 2.50 13.05 1.57
N THR A 395 3.70 12.54 1.80
CA THR A 395 4.15 11.25 1.25
C THR A 395 3.76 10.10 2.17
N VAL A 396 3.44 8.96 1.56
CA VAL A 396 3.10 7.70 2.25
C VAL A 396 3.80 6.55 1.56
N ASP A 397 4.69 5.88 2.29
CA ASP A 397 5.43 4.71 1.80
C ASP A 397 4.48 3.50 1.61
N ALA A 398 3.52 3.34 2.53
CA ALA A 398 2.62 2.19 2.55
C ALA A 398 1.70 2.10 1.33
N GLY A 399 1.79 0.98 0.61
CA GLY A 399 0.94 0.65 -0.54
C GLY A 399 1.22 1.51 -1.77
N ALA A 400 2.41 2.09 -1.87
CA ALA A 400 2.91 2.63 -3.12
C ALA A 400 3.30 1.48 -4.06
N GLU A 401 3.16 1.68 -5.36
CA GLU A 401 3.47 0.69 -6.39
C GLU A 401 4.49 1.25 -7.38
N CYS A 402 5.43 0.42 -7.80
CA CYS A 402 6.32 0.66 -8.92
C CYS A 402 6.51 -0.63 -9.70
N ASP A 403 5.71 -0.80 -10.74
CA ASP A 403 5.71 -2.02 -11.53
C ASP A 403 6.39 -1.83 -12.89
N ALA A 404 7.15 -2.83 -13.32
CA ALA A 404 7.62 -3.03 -14.69
C ALA A 404 8.33 -1.78 -15.26
N ALA A 405 7.67 -1.04 -16.18
CA ALA A 405 8.21 0.18 -16.77
C ALA A 405 8.53 1.27 -15.73
N CYS A 406 7.85 1.27 -14.58
CA CYS A 406 8.20 2.17 -13.48
C CYS A 406 9.64 1.94 -12.99
N ALA A 407 10.09 0.68 -12.89
CA ALA A 407 11.45 0.37 -12.48
C ALA A 407 12.50 0.97 -13.43
N VAL A 408 12.18 1.00 -14.73
CA VAL A 408 13.01 1.62 -15.77
C VAL A 408 13.05 3.14 -15.58
N MET A 409 11.92 3.79 -15.32
CA MET A 409 11.89 5.23 -15.06
C MET A 409 12.66 5.61 -13.78
N VAL A 410 12.48 4.85 -12.69
CA VAL A 410 13.13 5.09 -11.39
C VAL A 410 14.66 4.91 -11.45
N ALA A 411 15.16 4.00 -12.30
CA ALA A 411 16.60 3.82 -12.51
C ALA A 411 17.32 5.13 -12.91
N GLY A 412 16.62 6.07 -13.54
CA GLY A 412 17.13 7.40 -13.89
C GLY A 412 17.50 8.30 -12.71
N GLY A 413 16.99 8.03 -11.50
CA GLY A 413 17.20 8.88 -10.33
C GLY A 413 18.67 9.03 -9.92
N ALA A 414 19.06 10.22 -9.46
CA ALA A 414 20.40 10.48 -8.94
C ALA A 414 20.59 9.84 -7.56
N ARG A 415 19.68 10.14 -6.62
CA ARG A 415 19.40 9.34 -5.42
C ARG A 415 18.08 8.61 -5.61
N ARG A 416 18.02 7.34 -5.22
CA ARG A 416 16.83 6.51 -5.31
C ARG A 416 16.48 5.98 -3.94
N LEU A 417 15.26 6.26 -3.47
CA LEU A 417 14.71 5.76 -2.21
C LEU A 417 13.45 4.95 -2.52
N VAL A 418 13.35 3.74 -2.01
CA VAL A 418 12.15 2.91 -2.14
C VAL A 418 11.62 2.69 -0.73
N GLY A 419 10.38 3.11 -0.48
CA GLY A 419 9.75 2.93 0.83
C GLY A 419 9.76 1.46 1.25
N ALA A 420 9.93 1.20 2.55
CA ALA A 420 10.01 -0.17 3.08
C ALA A 420 8.75 -1.01 2.76
N ASP A 421 7.59 -0.35 2.67
CA ASP A 421 6.28 -0.94 2.37
C ASP A 421 5.77 -0.65 0.94
N ALA A 422 6.67 -0.23 0.04
CA ALA A 422 6.33 -0.06 -1.37
C ALA A 422 6.41 -1.39 -2.11
N HIS A 423 5.43 -1.66 -2.98
CA HIS A 423 5.46 -2.77 -3.90
C HIS A 423 6.34 -2.43 -5.10
N PHE A 424 7.40 -3.20 -5.31
CA PHE A 424 8.32 -3.00 -6.40
C PHE A 424 8.40 -4.28 -7.22
N ARG A 425 7.67 -4.32 -8.32
CA ARG A 425 7.52 -5.54 -9.12
C ARG A 425 8.14 -5.40 -10.50
N VAL A 426 8.73 -6.47 -10.98
CA VAL A 426 9.30 -6.55 -12.33
C VAL A 426 8.73 -7.75 -13.08
N HIS A 427 8.54 -7.64 -14.38
CA HIS A 427 8.20 -8.78 -15.23
C HIS A 427 8.93 -8.68 -16.57
N SER A 428 8.86 -9.74 -17.36
CA SER A 428 9.41 -9.72 -18.72
C SER A 428 8.70 -8.66 -19.56
N MET A 429 9.47 -7.85 -20.29
CA MET A 429 9.01 -6.71 -21.04
C MET A 429 9.70 -6.68 -22.41
N GLY A 430 9.03 -6.14 -23.43
CA GLY A 430 9.64 -6.00 -24.76
C GLY A 430 10.85 -5.06 -24.78
N MET A 431 11.58 -5.03 -25.89
CA MET A 431 12.75 -4.14 -26.10
C MET A 431 13.94 -4.45 -25.19
N GLU A 432 14.19 -5.73 -24.94
CA GLU A 432 15.21 -6.26 -24.04
C GLU A 432 16.60 -5.61 -24.18
N GLU A 433 17.13 -5.52 -25.40
CA GLU A 433 18.45 -4.94 -25.64
C GLU A 433 18.50 -3.45 -25.25
N LYS A 434 17.43 -2.71 -25.56
CA LYS A 434 17.33 -1.28 -25.20
C LYS A 434 17.23 -1.09 -23.70
N VAL A 435 16.43 -1.92 -23.02
CA VAL A 435 16.28 -1.87 -21.57
C VAL A 435 17.60 -2.23 -20.89
N ARG A 436 18.27 -3.29 -21.35
CA ARG A 436 19.59 -3.69 -20.83
C ARG A 436 20.62 -2.57 -20.95
N ALA A 437 20.77 -1.99 -22.15
CA ALA A 437 21.70 -0.89 -22.40
C ALA A 437 21.39 0.34 -21.55
N TYR A 438 20.10 0.67 -21.38
CA TYR A 438 19.68 1.77 -20.52
C TYR A 438 20.00 1.52 -19.04
N LEU A 439 19.75 0.30 -18.52
CA LEU A 439 20.06 -0.02 -17.13
C LEU A 439 21.56 0.10 -16.85
N GLU A 440 22.40 -0.36 -17.78
CA GLU A 440 23.85 -0.19 -17.71
C GLU A 440 24.25 1.29 -17.68
N GLU A 441 23.67 2.11 -18.55
CA GLU A 441 23.89 3.56 -18.59
C GLU A 441 23.49 4.25 -17.26
N MET A 442 22.44 3.77 -16.60
CA MET A 442 21.98 4.27 -15.30
C MET A 442 22.77 3.70 -14.11
N ALA A 443 23.81 2.90 -14.35
CA ALA A 443 24.60 2.18 -13.36
C ALA A 443 23.75 1.25 -12.48
N ILE A 444 22.78 0.57 -13.10
CA ILE A 444 21.97 -0.49 -12.48
C ILE A 444 22.61 -1.85 -12.75
N GLY A 445 22.70 -2.66 -11.70
CA GLY A 445 23.33 -3.98 -11.76
C GLY A 445 22.58 -4.94 -12.69
N PRO A 446 23.29 -5.86 -13.37
CA PRO A 446 22.69 -6.78 -14.34
C PRO A 446 21.65 -7.74 -13.71
N GLY A 447 21.68 -7.89 -12.39
CA GLY A 447 20.71 -8.69 -11.63
C GLY A 447 19.27 -8.21 -11.79
N LEU A 448 19.03 -6.91 -12.01
CA LEU A 448 17.67 -6.41 -12.27
C LEU A 448 17.12 -6.94 -13.60
N PHE A 449 17.94 -6.88 -14.65
CA PHE A 449 17.54 -7.38 -15.97
C PHE A 449 17.30 -8.89 -15.93
N ALA A 450 18.16 -9.63 -15.23
CA ALA A 450 17.94 -11.06 -15.00
C ALA A 450 16.64 -11.33 -14.21
N ALA A 451 16.32 -10.51 -13.20
CA ALA A 451 15.07 -10.62 -12.45
C ALA A 451 13.84 -10.34 -13.34
N MET A 452 13.89 -9.31 -14.19
CA MET A 452 12.87 -9.03 -15.21
C MET A 452 12.67 -10.22 -16.15
N GLN A 453 13.76 -10.84 -16.61
CA GLN A 453 13.70 -11.99 -17.53
C GLN A 453 13.24 -13.28 -16.86
N SER A 454 13.57 -13.51 -15.59
CA SER A 454 13.13 -14.69 -14.83
C SER A 454 11.63 -14.72 -14.59
N ALA A 455 10.97 -13.57 -14.68
CA ALA A 455 9.53 -13.40 -14.54
C ALA A 455 8.81 -13.64 -15.89
N GLN A 456 9.05 -14.82 -16.49
CA GLN A 456 8.52 -15.20 -17.80
C GLN A 456 7.01 -15.50 -17.72
N TYR A 457 6.23 -14.76 -18.52
CA TYR A 457 4.79 -14.89 -18.79
C TYR A 457 3.85 -14.61 -17.61
N ALA A 458 3.34 -13.37 -17.58
CA ALA A 458 2.22 -12.84 -16.78
C ALA A 458 2.38 -12.76 -15.26
N LYS A 459 3.49 -13.21 -14.66
CA LYS A 459 3.75 -13.04 -13.22
C LYS A 459 4.71 -11.89 -12.96
N HIS A 460 4.24 -10.92 -12.19
CA HIS A 460 5.08 -9.90 -11.55
C HIS A 460 5.99 -10.59 -10.51
N LYS A 461 7.31 -10.36 -10.57
CA LYS A 461 8.26 -10.69 -9.50
C LYS A 461 8.42 -9.49 -8.58
N GLU A 462 7.99 -9.62 -7.34
CA GLU A 462 8.27 -8.65 -6.27
C GLU A 462 9.76 -8.69 -5.92
N LEU A 463 10.40 -7.52 -5.79
CA LEU A 463 11.79 -7.39 -5.39
C LEU A 463 11.88 -7.04 -3.90
N SER A 464 12.69 -7.80 -3.17
CA SER A 464 13.03 -7.47 -1.78
C SER A 464 13.87 -6.20 -1.67
N GLN A 465 13.90 -5.56 -0.50
CA GLN A 465 14.77 -4.39 -0.23
C GLN A 465 16.26 -4.70 -0.47
N ASP A 466 16.68 -5.93 -0.19
CA ASP A 466 18.06 -6.38 -0.44
C ASP A 466 18.35 -6.57 -1.92
N GLU A 467 17.39 -7.10 -2.69
CA GLU A 467 17.51 -7.15 -4.15
C GLU A 467 17.53 -5.74 -4.76
N LEU A 468 16.67 -4.84 -4.30
CA LEU A 468 16.66 -3.44 -4.75
C LEU A 468 18.02 -2.77 -4.50
N ALA A 469 18.61 -2.99 -3.32
CA ALA A 469 19.93 -2.45 -2.99
C ALA A 469 21.03 -3.11 -3.82
N LYS A 470 21.03 -4.44 -3.91
CA LYS A 470 21.99 -5.23 -4.69
C LYS A 470 21.98 -4.87 -6.18
N PHE A 471 20.81 -4.57 -6.72
CA PHE A 471 20.66 -4.17 -8.12
C PHE A 471 20.92 -2.67 -8.32
N GLY A 472 21.02 -1.87 -7.26
CA GLY A 472 21.24 -0.43 -7.35
C GLY A 472 19.96 0.38 -7.61
N LEU A 473 18.77 -0.22 -7.47
CA LEU A 473 17.48 0.47 -7.56
C LEU A 473 17.18 1.32 -6.32
N THR A 474 17.83 1.05 -5.20
CA THR A 474 17.91 1.99 -4.08
C THR A 474 19.36 2.36 -3.79
N THR A 475 19.58 3.63 -3.48
CA THR A 475 20.88 4.17 -3.04
C THR A 475 21.00 4.24 -1.52
N GLY A 476 19.95 3.86 -0.78
CA GLY A 476 19.96 3.80 0.67
C GLY A 476 18.62 3.36 1.26
N ARG A 477 18.62 2.86 2.49
CA ARG A 477 17.41 2.33 3.16
C ARG A 477 16.56 3.42 3.85
N GLN A 478 16.83 4.68 3.58
CA GLN A 478 16.04 5.77 4.15
C GLN A 478 14.64 5.80 3.52
N SER A 479 13.62 6.09 4.35
CA SER A 479 12.28 6.42 3.86
C SER A 479 12.28 7.65 2.96
N VAL A 480 11.21 7.77 2.17
CA VAL A 480 10.90 8.96 1.37
C VAL A 480 10.82 10.24 2.22
N ASP A 481 10.60 10.13 3.53
CA ASP A 481 10.73 11.25 4.48
C ASP A 481 12.13 11.90 4.45
N ALA A 482 13.17 11.20 4.02
CA ALA A 482 14.51 11.80 3.82
C ALA A 482 14.60 12.76 2.63
N LEU A 483 13.58 12.82 1.78
CA LEU A 483 13.44 13.77 0.66
C LEU A 483 12.28 14.75 0.84
N THR A 484 11.27 14.39 1.63
CA THR A 484 9.99 15.12 1.70
C THR A 484 9.53 15.42 3.13
N GLY A 485 10.24 14.91 4.14
CA GLY A 485 9.88 15.04 5.55
C GLY A 485 10.00 16.47 6.07
N ALA A 486 9.14 16.83 7.02
CA ALA A 486 9.07 18.18 7.56
C ALA A 486 10.33 18.68 8.29
N THR A 487 11.26 17.78 8.63
CA THR A 487 12.49 18.14 9.33
C THR A 487 13.66 18.46 8.40
N ILE A 488 13.57 18.08 7.12
CA ILE A 488 14.71 18.22 6.19
C ILE A 488 15.08 19.68 5.93
N CYS A 489 14.11 20.60 6.01
CA CYS A 489 14.38 22.03 5.78
C CYS A 489 15.10 22.72 6.95
N LYS A 490 15.33 22.00 8.05
CA LYS A 490 16.12 22.47 9.20
C LYS A 490 17.55 21.92 9.21
N SER A 491 17.95 21.14 8.20
CA SER A 491 19.33 20.62 8.12
C SER A 491 20.34 21.74 7.87
N SER A 492 21.60 21.50 8.29
CA SER A 492 22.70 22.44 8.11
C SER A 492 22.95 22.75 6.63
N SER A 493 22.89 21.75 5.75
CA SER A 493 22.80 21.91 4.31
C SER A 493 21.33 21.88 3.90
N LYS A 494 20.71 23.06 3.73
CA LYS A 494 19.30 23.18 3.36
C LYS A 494 19.06 22.60 1.96
N PRO A 495 18.13 21.66 1.79
CA PRO A 495 17.79 21.13 0.47
C PRO A 495 17.16 22.17 -0.46
N ASP A 496 17.44 22.06 -1.76
CA ASP A 496 16.91 22.97 -2.81
C ASP A 496 15.37 22.95 -2.92
N ASN A 497 14.75 21.89 -2.39
CA ASN A 497 13.30 21.74 -2.41
C ASN A 497 12.59 22.42 -1.23
N CYS A 498 13.30 23.08 -0.31
CA CYS A 498 12.71 23.80 0.81
C CYS A 498 12.47 25.28 0.49
N ARG A 499 11.21 25.74 0.56
CA ARG A 499 10.83 27.10 0.18
C ARG A 499 9.96 27.78 1.21
N VAL A 500 10.23 29.05 1.52
CA VAL A 500 9.27 29.97 2.15
C VAL A 500 8.37 30.55 1.06
N LEU A 501 7.06 30.31 1.12
CA LEU A 501 6.13 31.04 0.25
C LEU A 501 6.03 32.49 0.75
N PRO A 502 6.07 33.49 -0.14
CA PRO A 502 5.73 34.86 0.23
C PRO A 502 4.35 34.85 0.89
N SER A 503 4.21 35.50 2.06
CA SER A 503 2.88 35.72 2.62
C SER A 503 2.04 36.47 1.60
N ALA A 504 0.73 36.20 1.52
CA ALA A 504 -0.21 36.93 0.66
C ALA A 504 -0.21 38.48 0.88
N ASN A 505 0.46 38.96 1.93
CA ASN A 505 0.64 40.39 2.21
C ASN A 505 1.93 41.00 1.62
N ALA A 506 2.84 40.21 1.05
CA ALA A 506 4.12 40.71 0.53
C ALA A 506 4.02 41.29 -0.89
N GLU A 507 2.95 40.98 -1.64
CA GLU A 507 2.67 41.60 -2.95
C GLU A 507 2.05 43.00 -2.83
N ALA A 508 1.72 43.47 -1.63
CA ALA A 508 1.17 44.80 -1.38
C ALA A 508 2.25 45.88 -1.10
N GLU A 509 3.53 45.52 -0.97
CA GLU A 509 4.63 46.45 -0.62
C GLU A 509 5.72 46.58 -1.69
N ALA A 510 5.49 46.11 -2.92
CA ALA A 510 6.37 46.47 -4.03
C ALA A 510 6.06 47.93 -4.48
N PRO A 511 7.03 48.87 -4.47
CA PRO A 511 6.77 50.22 -4.95
C PRO A 511 6.40 50.18 -6.43
N ALA A 512 5.34 50.90 -6.79
CA ALA A 512 4.92 51.06 -8.18
C ALA A 512 6.12 51.53 -9.00
N LYS A 513 6.48 50.74 -10.02
CA LYS A 513 7.48 51.15 -11.01
C LYS A 513 6.95 52.39 -11.71
N LEU A 514 7.67 53.50 -11.56
CA LEU A 514 7.55 54.72 -12.37
C LEU A 514 8.01 54.45 -13.80
#